data_AF-A0AAV8YZU2-F1
#
_entry.id   AF-A0AAV8YZU2-F1
#
_cell.length_a   1.000
_cell.length_b   1.000
_cell.length_c   1.000
_cell.angle_alpha   90.00
_cell.angle_beta   90.00
_cell.angle_gamma   90.00
#
_symmetry.space_group_name_H-M   'P 1'
#
loop_
_entity.id
_entity.type
_entity.pdbx_description
1 polymer ?
#
loop_
_entity_poly.entity_id
_entity_poly.type
_entity_poly.pdbx_seq_one_letter_code
_entity_poly.pdbx_strand_id
1 'polypeptide(L)'
;MQEILIHASKDHIEKVEIFKQLPEHILMKVVAHLRSEIFLPGDVIVSAGTPGNCMFFIYHGTVAVFTPQGREICHLEDGAHFGELALVFNETRVANVVAVTPCELFVSRRSDFLEAIAPFPDIKEHLISIATERLYQTQQETTE
;
A
#
# COMPACT_ATOMS: atom_id res chain seq x y z
N MET A 1 -9.11 13.23 22.38
CA MET A 1 -9.26 13.62 20.96
C MET A 1 -8.48 12.67 20.03
N GLN A 2 -7.23 12.30 20.34
CA GLN A 2 -6.50 11.22 19.65
C GLN A 2 -7.20 9.85 19.72
N GLU A 3 -7.80 9.49 20.86
CA GLU A 3 -8.47 8.19 21.05
C GLU A 3 -9.67 7.95 20.14
N ILE A 4 -10.42 9.00 19.76
CA ILE A 4 -11.63 8.87 18.92
C ILE A 4 -11.25 8.59 17.46
N LEU A 5 -10.20 9.25 16.95
CA LEU A 5 -9.64 8.99 15.63
C LEU A 5 -9.08 7.56 15.54
N ILE A 6 -8.40 7.10 16.59
CA ILE A 6 -7.87 5.74 16.66
C ILE A 6 -9.00 4.71 16.68
N HIS A 7 -10.04 4.89 17.51
CA HIS A 7 -11.15 3.94 17.61
C HIS A 7 -11.94 3.86 16.30
N ALA A 8 -12.23 5.00 15.67
CA ALA A 8 -12.88 5.05 14.37
C ALA A 8 -12.01 4.46 13.25
N SER A 9 -10.69 4.44 13.40
CA SER A 9 -9.78 3.85 12.40
C SER A 9 -9.55 2.35 12.66
N LYS A 10 -9.63 1.88 13.91
CA LYS A 10 -9.26 0.51 14.32
C LYS A 10 -10.07 -0.57 13.59
N ASP A 11 -11.40 -0.45 13.58
CA ASP A 11 -12.30 -1.38 12.86
C ASP A 11 -12.04 -1.40 11.34
N HIS A 12 -11.50 -0.30 10.81
CA HIS A 12 -11.22 -0.11 9.39
C HIS A 12 -9.83 -0.60 8.99
N ILE A 13 -8.87 -0.49 9.89
CA ILE A 13 -7.47 -0.90 9.74
C ILE A 13 -7.33 -2.42 9.88
N GLU A 14 -8.14 -3.06 10.73
CA GLU A 14 -8.16 -4.52 10.83
C GLU A 14 -8.54 -5.22 9.53
N LYS A 15 -9.18 -4.53 8.58
CA LYS A 15 -9.44 -5.09 7.24
C LYS A 15 -8.17 -5.25 6.42
N VAL A 16 -7.17 -4.41 6.65
CA VAL A 16 -5.91 -4.42 5.92
C VAL A 16 -5.05 -5.60 6.38
N GLU A 17 -4.73 -6.49 5.46
CA GLU A 17 -4.18 -7.80 5.79
C GLU A 17 -2.81 -7.74 6.47
N ILE A 18 -1.94 -6.82 6.02
CA ILE A 18 -0.61 -6.63 6.64
C ILE A 18 -0.69 -6.09 8.07
N PHE A 19 -1.77 -5.38 8.41
CA PHE A 19 -1.97 -4.84 9.76
C PHE A 19 -2.41 -5.90 10.76
N LYS A 20 -3.07 -6.97 10.30
CA LYS A 20 -3.45 -8.12 11.16
C LYS A 20 -2.24 -8.84 11.76
N GLN A 21 -1.07 -8.72 11.13
CA GLN A 21 0.18 -9.31 11.58
C GLN A 21 0.92 -8.42 12.59
N LEU A 22 0.49 -7.16 12.79
CA LEU A 22 1.12 -6.22 13.71
C LEU A 22 0.59 -6.40 15.13
N PRO A 23 1.46 -6.43 16.17
CA PRO A 23 1.02 -6.27 17.55
C PRO A 23 0.27 -4.94 17.74
N GLU A 24 -0.74 -4.92 18.61
CA GLU A 24 -1.62 -3.76 18.80
C GLU A 24 -0.85 -2.45 19.07
N HIS A 25 0.18 -2.48 19.91
CA HIS A 25 0.98 -1.29 20.22
C HIS A 25 1.76 -0.72 19.01
N ILE A 26 2.02 -1.54 17.98
CA ILE A 26 2.66 -1.14 16.73
C ILE A 26 1.65 -0.68 15.72
N LEU A 27 0.54 -1.39 15.63
CA LEU A 27 -0.61 -0.95 14.88
C LEU A 27 -0.94 0.50 15.24
N MET A 28 -1.07 0.78 16.54
CA MET A 28 -1.30 2.13 17.07
C MET A 28 -0.28 3.18 16.60
N LYS A 29 1.01 2.81 16.46
CA LYS A 29 2.03 3.72 15.91
C LYS A 29 1.82 3.98 14.43
N VAL A 30 1.59 2.94 13.64
CA VAL A 30 1.33 3.09 12.19
C VAL A 30 0.09 3.97 11.98
N VAL A 31 -0.98 3.67 12.70
CA VAL A 31 -2.28 4.34 12.61
C VAL A 31 -2.20 5.82 12.96
N ALA A 32 -1.35 6.20 13.92
CA ALA A 32 -1.12 7.60 14.27
C ALA A 32 -0.53 8.43 13.11
N HIS A 33 0.05 7.80 12.10
CA HIS A 33 0.67 8.45 10.94
C HIS A 33 -0.09 8.24 9.63
N LEU A 34 -1.21 7.51 9.63
CA LEU A 34 -2.05 7.32 8.45
C LEU A 34 -2.82 8.58 8.10
N ARG A 35 -3.00 8.80 6.79
CA ARG A 35 -3.88 9.84 6.23
C ARG A 35 -4.90 9.17 5.33
N SER A 36 -6.18 9.51 5.48
CA SER A 36 -7.21 9.05 4.54
C SER A 36 -7.21 9.94 3.30
N GLU A 37 -7.24 9.32 2.13
CA GLU A 37 -7.36 9.96 0.83
C GLU A 37 -8.44 9.27 -0.01
N ILE A 38 -9.22 10.05 -0.75
CA ILE A 38 -10.31 9.55 -1.61
C ILE A 38 -9.89 9.72 -3.06
N PHE A 39 -10.08 8.66 -3.85
CA PHE A 39 -9.85 8.64 -5.29
C PHE A 39 -11.13 8.20 -6.00
N LEU A 40 -11.46 8.85 -7.11
CA LEU A 40 -12.61 8.54 -7.95
C LEU A 40 -12.20 7.58 -9.09
N PRO A 41 -13.15 6.85 -9.69
CA PRO A 41 -12.88 6.00 -10.85
C PRO A 41 -12.13 6.77 -11.95
N GLY A 42 -11.00 6.21 -12.40
CA GLY A 42 -10.11 6.80 -13.40
C GLY A 42 -8.98 7.65 -12.82
N ASP A 43 -8.99 7.97 -11.53
CA ASP A 43 -7.88 8.70 -10.90
C ASP A 43 -6.62 7.85 -10.88
N VAL A 44 -5.51 8.45 -11.31
CA VAL A 44 -4.17 7.83 -11.24
C VAL A 44 -3.61 8.05 -9.84
N ILE A 45 -3.51 6.97 -9.06
CA ILE A 45 -3.01 6.99 -7.68
C ILE A 45 -1.48 6.90 -7.67
N VAL A 46 -0.92 6.07 -8.55
CA VAL A 46 0.52 5.88 -8.71
C VAL A 46 0.87 5.88 -10.18
N SER A 47 1.93 6.58 -10.54
CA SER A 47 2.50 6.56 -11.90
C SER A 47 3.87 5.90 -11.89
N ALA A 48 4.08 4.94 -12.79
CA ALA A 48 5.36 4.28 -12.97
C ALA A 48 6.46 5.30 -13.35
N GLY A 49 7.69 5.05 -12.90
CA GLY A 49 8.84 5.93 -13.10
C GLY A 49 8.92 7.14 -12.18
N THR A 50 7.89 7.39 -11.35
CA THR A 50 7.93 8.47 -10.36
C THR A 50 8.57 8.02 -9.04
N PRO A 51 9.13 8.95 -8.24
CA PRO A 51 9.58 8.63 -6.90
C PRO A 51 8.42 8.17 -5.98
N GLY A 52 8.63 7.11 -5.22
CA GLY A 52 7.69 6.55 -4.24
C GLY A 52 8.19 6.73 -2.81
N ASN A 53 7.59 7.67 -2.09
CA ASN A 53 7.90 7.98 -0.69
C ASN A 53 6.76 7.62 0.29
N CYS A 54 5.75 6.90 -0.19
CA CYS A 54 4.61 6.45 0.61
C CYS A 54 4.11 5.08 0.15
N MET A 55 3.30 4.44 0.98
CA MET A 55 2.52 3.25 0.64
C MET A 55 1.04 3.50 0.89
N PHE A 56 0.22 2.68 0.25
CA PHE A 56 -1.23 2.80 0.25
C PHE A 56 -1.86 1.50 0.76
N PHE A 57 -2.92 1.65 1.55
CA PHE A 57 -3.74 0.55 2.04
C PHE A 57 -5.18 0.80 1.61
N ILE A 58 -5.79 -0.19 0.99
CA ILE A 58 -7.14 -0.08 0.46
C ILE A 58 -8.12 -0.34 1.61
N TYR A 59 -8.77 0.73 2.07
CA TYR A 59 -9.82 0.58 3.06
C TYR A 59 -11.13 0.13 2.39
N HIS A 60 -11.47 0.80 1.28
CA HIS A 60 -12.62 0.44 0.46
C HIS A 60 -12.35 0.77 -1.00
N GLY A 61 -12.81 -0.10 -1.90
CA GLY A 61 -12.77 0.10 -3.34
C GLY A 61 -11.83 -0.88 -4.06
N THR A 62 -11.69 -0.67 -5.36
CA THR A 62 -10.89 -1.52 -6.24
C THR A 62 -9.98 -0.66 -7.08
N VAL A 63 -8.71 -1.03 -7.14
CA VAL A 63 -7.72 -0.42 -8.03
C VAL A 63 -7.20 -1.46 -9.02
N ALA A 64 -6.86 -1.00 -10.22
CA ALA A 64 -6.19 -1.81 -11.23
C ALA A 64 -4.71 -1.40 -11.30
N VAL A 65 -3.84 -2.41 -11.35
CA VAL A 65 -2.39 -2.25 -11.46
C VAL A 65 -1.98 -2.51 -12.91
N PHE A 66 -1.20 -1.61 -13.48
CA PHE A 66 -0.73 -1.72 -14.87
C PHE A 66 0.80 -1.65 -14.95
N THR A 67 1.38 -2.31 -15.94
CA THR A 67 2.77 -2.10 -16.32
C THR A 67 3.01 -0.64 -16.73
N PRO A 68 4.27 -0.18 -16.78
CA PRO A 68 4.60 1.15 -17.32
C PRO A 68 4.06 1.38 -18.75
N GLN A 69 3.89 0.32 -19.53
CA GLN A 69 3.39 0.33 -20.91
C GLN A 69 1.86 0.29 -21.02
N GLY A 70 1.15 0.18 -19.89
CA GLY A 70 -0.31 0.21 -19.84
C GLY A 70 -1.00 -1.15 -19.96
N ARG A 71 -0.25 -2.27 -19.86
CA ARG A 71 -0.85 -3.61 -19.77
C ARG A 71 -1.34 -3.87 -18.35
N GLU A 72 -2.57 -4.32 -18.20
CA GLU A 72 -3.16 -4.63 -16.89
C GLU A 72 -2.51 -5.90 -16.31
N ILE A 73 -2.15 -5.86 -15.03
CA ILE A 73 -1.49 -6.95 -14.29
C ILE A 73 -2.52 -7.65 -13.40
N CYS A 74 -3.18 -6.89 -12.52
CA CYS A 74 -4.15 -7.41 -11.57
C CYS A 74 -5.03 -6.30 -10.98
N HIS A 75 -6.06 -6.72 -10.25
CA HIS A 75 -6.87 -5.85 -9.41
C HIS A 75 -6.55 -6.09 -7.93
N LEU A 76 -6.59 -5.02 -7.13
CA LEU A 76 -6.46 -5.05 -5.68
C LEU A 76 -7.73 -4.45 -5.06
N GLU A 77 -8.24 -5.09 -4.02
CA GLU A 77 -9.52 -4.77 -3.38
C GLU A 77 -9.36 -4.45 -1.88
N ASP A 78 -10.47 -4.22 -1.17
CA ASP A 78 -10.56 -4.00 0.27
C ASP A 78 -9.59 -4.91 1.06
N GLY A 79 -8.76 -4.30 1.89
CA GLY A 79 -7.78 -4.98 2.73
C GLY A 79 -6.42 -5.22 2.08
N ALA A 80 -6.30 -5.04 0.77
CA ALA A 80 -5.01 -5.09 0.09
C ALA A 80 -4.18 -3.82 0.31
N HIS A 81 -2.92 -3.88 -0.10
CA HIS A 81 -1.99 -2.74 -0.06
C HIS A 81 -1.10 -2.73 -1.30
N PHE A 82 -0.54 -1.56 -1.60
CA PHE A 82 0.39 -1.38 -2.71
C PHE A 82 1.41 -0.25 -2.46
N GLY A 83 2.45 -0.23 -3.29
CA GLY A 83 3.52 0.74 -3.26
C GLY A 83 4.76 0.30 -2.47
N GLU A 84 4.72 -0.89 -1.86
CA GLU A 84 5.82 -1.52 -1.12
C GLU A 84 7.07 -1.79 -1.96
N LEU A 85 6.92 -1.96 -3.28
CA LEU A 85 8.04 -2.12 -4.21
C LEU A 85 9.01 -0.94 -4.15
N ALA A 86 8.48 0.29 -4.09
CA ALA A 86 9.30 1.48 -3.95
C ALA A 86 9.96 1.55 -2.55
N LEU A 87 9.31 0.98 -1.52
CA LEU A 87 9.87 0.88 -0.18
C LEU A 87 11.06 -0.09 -0.13
N VAL A 88 10.97 -1.22 -0.83
CA VAL A 88 11.97 -2.30 -0.77
C VAL A 88 13.14 -2.08 -1.71
N PHE A 89 12.91 -1.70 -2.99
CA PHE A 89 13.92 -1.89 -4.02
C PHE A 89 14.65 -0.64 -4.53
N ASN A 90 13.99 0.52 -4.73
CA ASN A 90 14.70 1.69 -5.29
C ASN A 90 13.96 3.04 -5.26
N GLU A 91 13.03 3.26 -4.32
CA GLU A 91 12.23 4.50 -4.23
C GLU A 91 11.55 4.94 -5.53
N THR A 92 11.44 4.08 -6.53
CA THR A 92 10.85 4.39 -7.84
C THR A 92 9.67 3.46 -8.05
N ARG A 93 8.54 4.01 -8.50
CA ARG A 93 7.33 3.25 -8.78
C ARG A 93 7.53 2.40 -10.03
N VAL A 94 7.28 1.10 -9.92
CA VAL A 94 7.51 0.14 -11.02
C VAL A 94 6.26 -0.16 -11.84
N ALA A 95 5.09 0.25 -11.36
CA ALA A 95 3.79 0.03 -11.97
C ALA A 95 2.91 1.27 -11.80
N ASN A 96 1.91 1.41 -12.67
CA ASN A 96 0.83 2.37 -12.51
C ASN A 96 -0.28 1.75 -11.67
N VAL A 97 -1.00 2.58 -10.91
CA VAL A 97 -2.19 2.15 -10.16
C VAL A 97 -3.30 3.18 -10.38
N VAL A 98 -4.47 2.70 -10.81
CA VAL A 98 -5.63 3.53 -11.16
C VAL A 98 -6.85 3.03 -10.40
N ALA A 99 -7.63 3.96 -9.85
CA ALA A 99 -8.89 3.63 -9.21
C ALA A 99 -9.93 3.13 -10.23
N VAL A 100 -10.57 2.00 -9.96
CA VAL A 100 -11.64 1.41 -10.79
C VAL A 100 -13.01 1.75 -10.22
N THR A 101 -13.11 1.79 -8.90
CA THR A 101 -14.29 2.25 -8.15
C THR A 101 -13.90 3.47 -7.29
N PRO A 102 -14.86 4.18 -6.65
CA PRO A 102 -14.50 5.13 -5.61
C PRO A 102 -13.69 4.41 -4.53
N CYS A 103 -12.46 4.88 -4.31
CA CYS A 103 -11.52 4.28 -3.38
C CYS A 103 -11.32 5.21 -2.18
N GLU A 104 -11.39 4.65 -0.98
CA GLU A 104 -10.86 5.27 0.23
C GLU A 104 -9.58 4.52 0.62
N LEU A 105 -8.47 5.25 0.65
CA LEU A 105 -7.14 4.71 0.89
C LEU A 105 -6.54 5.34 2.14
N PHE A 106 -5.85 4.52 2.95
CA PHE A 106 -4.91 5.05 3.93
C PHE A 106 -3.52 5.18 3.30
N VAL A 107 -2.90 6.33 3.49
CA VAL A 107 -1.55 6.65 2.99
C VAL A 107 -0.61 6.77 4.18
N SER A 108 0.51 6.04 4.12
CA SER A 108 1.59 6.14 5.09
C SER A 108 2.89 6.54 4.42
N ARG A 109 3.63 7.47 5.02
CA ARG A 109 4.97 7.82 4.55
C ARG A 109 5.92 6.65 4.76
N ARG A 110 6.85 6.48 3.83
CA ARG A 110 7.91 5.46 3.89
C ARG A 110 8.67 5.54 5.23
N SER A 111 9.09 6.73 5.65
CA SER A 111 9.83 6.94 6.90
C SER A 111 9.03 6.42 8.10
N ASP A 112 7.79 6.85 8.19
CA ASP A 112 6.94 6.64 9.36
C ASP A 112 6.56 5.15 9.46
N PHE A 113 6.26 4.51 8.32
CA PHE A 113 5.98 3.08 8.27
C PHE A 113 7.21 2.23 8.61
N LEU A 114 8.37 2.52 7.99
CA LEU A 114 9.60 1.77 8.24
C LEU A 114 10.07 1.92 9.69
N GLU A 115 9.95 3.11 10.27
CA GLU A 115 10.27 3.34 11.69
C GLU A 115 9.33 2.54 12.61
N ALA A 116 8.03 2.52 12.30
CA ALA A 116 7.04 1.78 13.09
C ALA A 116 7.31 0.26 13.10
N ILE A 117 7.70 -0.31 11.95
CA ILE A 117 7.97 -1.75 11.82
C ILE A 117 9.43 -2.15 12.11
N ALA A 118 10.34 -1.20 12.33
CA ALA A 118 11.77 -1.48 12.56
C ALA A 118 12.05 -2.51 13.66
N PRO A 119 11.29 -2.57 14.78
CA PRO A 119 11.50 -3.59 15.80
C PRO A 119 10.99 -5.00 15.42
N PHE A 120 10.38 -5.18 14.26
CA PHE A 120 9.73 -6.43 13.83
C PHE A 120 10.28 -6.90 12.47
N PRO A 121 11.41 -7.63 12.47
CA PRO A 121 12.05 -8.08 11.25
C PRO A 121 11.13 -8.96 10.39
N ASP A 122 10.29 -9.81 11.00
CA ASP A 122 9.38 -10.72 10.30
C ASP A 122 8.41 -9.98 9.36
N ILE A 123 7.91 -8.81 9.77
CA ILE A 123 7.01 -7.99 8.94
C ILE A 123 7.77 -7.39 7.76
N LYS A 124 9.02 -6.97 7.98
CA LYS A 124 9.89 -6.48 6.91
C LYS A 124 10.23 -7.59 5.92
N GLU A 125 10.51 -8.80 6.40
CA GLU A 125 10.74 -9.97 5.56
C GLU A 125 9.51 -10.35 4.73
N HIS A 126 8.33 -10.32 5.35
CA HIS A 126 7.06 -10.54 4.65
C HIS A 126 6.84 -9.50 3.53
N LEU A 127 7.11 -8.23 3.80
CA LEU A 127 7.06 -7.16 2.77
C LEU A 127 8.05 -7.40 1.63
N ILE A 128 9.27 -7.83 1.95
CA ILE A 128 10.28 -8.17 0.93
C ILE A 128 9.79 -9.34 0.08
N SER A 129 9.17 -10.35 0.67
CA SER A 129 8.60 -11.51 -0.04
C SER A 129 7.52 -11.05 -1.03
N ILE A 130 6.53 -10.28 -0.57
CA ILE A 130 5.45 -9.74 -1.41
C ILE A 130 6.03 -8.86 -2.53
N ALA A 131 6.97 -7.98 -2.19
CA ALA A 131 7.62 -7.10 -3.17
C ALA A 131 8.37 -7.92 -4.23
N THR A 132 9.07 -8.98 -3.85
CA THR A 132 9.81 -9.82 -4.80
C THR A 132 8.85 -10.51 -5.77
N GLU A 133 7.74 -11.06 -5.27
CA GLU A 133 6.73 -11.72 -6.10
C GLU A 133 6.06 -10.75 -7.08
N ARG A 134 5.64 -9.58 -6.61
CA ARG A 134 4.99 -8.56 -7.47
C ARG A 134 5.95 -7.96 -8.49
N LEU A 135 7.24 -7.83 -8.16
CA LEU A 135 8.26 -7.39 -9.11
C LEU A 135 8.39 -8.40 -10.26
N TYR A 136 8.42 -9.69 -9.94
CA TYR A 136 8.49 -10.75 -10.94
C TYR A 136 7.27 -10.73 -11.88
N GLN A 137 6.05 -10.62 -11.32
CA GLN A 137 4.81 -10.48 -12.10
C GLN A 137 4.87 -9.26 -13.04
N THR A 138 5.29 -8.11 -12.53
CA THR A 138 5.39 -6.87 -13.33
C THR A 138 6.38 -7.04 -14.49
N GLN A 139 7.50 -7.73 -14.29
CA GLN A 139 8.51 -7.96 -15.33
C GLN A 139 8.02 -8.93 -16.41
N GLN A 140 7.30 -9.99 -16.04
CA GLN A 140 6.71 -10.92 -17.00
C GLN A 140 5.73 -10.21 -17.94
N GLU A 141 4.81 -9.44 -17.36
CA GLU A 141 3.81 -8.68 -18.12
C GLU A 141 4.41 -7.54 -18.95
N THR A 142 5.65 -7.11 -18.66
CA THR A 142 6.35 -6.07 -19.45
C THR A 142 7.09 -6.62 -20.66
N THR A 143 7.45 -7.91 -20.64
CA THR A 143 8.31 -8.54 -21.67
C THR A 143 7.50 -9.12 -22.84
N GLU A 144 6.19 -9.23 -22.68
CA GLU A 144 5.23 -9.73 -23.67
C GLU A 144 4.40 -8.61 -24.31
#